data_AF-A0A1M5IKF7-F1
#
_entry.id   AF-A0A1M5IKF7-F1
#
_cell.length_a   1.000
_cell.length_b   1.000
_cell.length_c   1.000
_cell.angle_alpha   90.00
_cell.angle_beta   90.00
_cell.angle_gamma   90.00
#
_symmetry.space_group_name_H-M   'P 1'
#
loop_
_entity.id
_entity.type
_entity.pdbx_description
1 polymer ?
#
loop_
_entity_poly.entity_id
_entity_poly.type
_entity_poly.pdbx_seq_one_letter_code
_entity_poly.pdbx_strand_id
1 'polypeptide(L)'
;MKTYELFSRYVIDTFLTHDKKDEFASLVIDEQFMENTANKIETSRDSLIKNLCSDLFTPYPDPIRSIDSIIAIVSLQLYAASKCESDGEYSANAYNPRLCEIINRDVSYLQAWYSKNQEKVWRSFYEWCTNNDFIVRECQPRFYKNRFIQYPLELAKYLLNREDLKYIASVFNRYKLQPYENIFYSDFWNIIDIRFDFRQLNNHIQKVFDSVFEDTGDYDIVKSQVYNHYIVWDGEYIEPYEARCKKAQRKELFQIHLSDKNDIYRIDIRKEDGSKITNFRIDSTFYQELGKYYSYKRDSIIIFQRDSDGDLNYWDETRFIGDKNESGLAIVSNNFQRSKFYGTTPVFYCKDIVIYEFKYNDHTKEFYSSGEQIFELIGGLRITRRIYLIEGEPILRIRKDCTYLMNGKTQSIVKGDHHLTLPEGEHSFKFPKSREFKITMVSSSNKSILWHEAFCKWEIKKKEKKWLPVPNVEGIIGLNFEPYSKPNASSPALKRWVKALKNEKIDFENNVSLKLLNNINRYE
;
A
#
# COMPACT_ATOMS: atom_id res chain seq x y z
N MET A 1 -28.18 2.78 -19.16
CA MET A 1 -27.82 2.17 -17.87
C MET A 1 -28.56 2.93 -16.79
N LYS A 2 -29.29 2.25 -15.92
CA LYS A 2 -30.12 2.92 -14.90
C LYS A 2 -29.24 3.52 -13.80
N THR A 3 -29.74 4.53 -13.09
CA THR A 3 -28.98 5.24 -12.06
C THR A 3 -28.48 4.30 -10.96
N TYR A 4 -29.29 3.33 -10.53
CA TYR A 4 -28.87 2.35 -9.52
C TYR A 4 -27.76 1.41 -10.00
N GLU A 5 -27.68 1.10 -11.30
CA GLU A 5 -26.61 0.26 -11.86
C GLU A 5 -25.27 1.01 -11.83
N LEU A 6 -25.29 2.32 -12.16
CA LEU A 6 -24.09 3.17 -12.08
C LEU A 6 -23.61 3.33 -10.64
N PHE A 7 -24.56 3.59 -9.73
CA PHE A 7 -24.28 3.74 -8.31
C PHE A 7 -23.70 2.44 -7.70
N SER A 8 -24.31 1.30 -7.96
CA SER A 8 -23.84 0.01 -7.43
C SER A 8 -22.49 -0.40 -7.97
N ARG A 9 -22.20 -0.14 -9.24
CA ARG A 9 -20.84 -0.34 -9.77
C ARG A 9 -19.82 0.52 -9.04
N TYR A 10 -20.14 1.79 -8.78
CA TYR A 10 -19.23 2.64 -8.01
C TYR A 10 -19.02 2.12 -6.58
N VAL A 11 -20.06 1.59 -5.92
CA VAL A 11 -19.94 0.92 -4.61
C VAL A 11 -19.02 -0.31 -4.71
N ILE A 12 -19.23 -1.18 -5.70
CA ILE A 12 -18.42 -2.38 -5.90
C ILE A 12 -16.95 -2.01 -6.15
N ASP A 13 -16.71 -1.09 -7.09
CA ASP A 13 -15.37 -0.63 -7.47
C ASP A 13 -14.64 0.09 -6.32
N THR A 14 -15.38 0.58 -5.32
CA THR A 14 -14.79 1.26 -4.14
C THR A 14 -14.54 0.29 -2.99
N PHE A 15 -15.51 -0.58 -2.67
CA PHE A 15 -15.52 -1.33 -1.41
C PHE A 15 -15.45 -2.85 -1.58
N LEU A 16 -15.89 -3.40 -2.70
CA LEU A 16 -16.06 -4.84 -2.93
C LEU A 16 -15.18 -5.28 -4.11
N THR A 17 -13.92 -4.87 -4.06
CA THR A 17 -12.91 -5.16 -5.09
C THR A 17 -12.21 -6.50 -4.83
N HIS A 18 -11.70 -7.14 -5.89
CA HIS A 18 -11.04 -8.45 -5.77
C HIS A 18 -9.84 -8.47 -4.81
N ASP A 19 -9.13 -7.35 -4.66
CA ASP A 19 -8.00 -7.23 -3.72
C ASP A 19 -8.42 -7.18 -2.24
N LYS A 20 -9.72 -7.02 -1.97
CA LYS A 20 -10.34 -7.07 -0.64
C LYS A 20 -11.08 -8.38 -0.36
N LYS A 21 -10.89 -9.41 -1.21
CA LYS A 21 -11.34 -10.76 -0.89
C LYS A 21 -10.66 -11.26 0.38
N ASP A 22 -11.38 -12.06 1.14
CA ASP A 22 -11.05 -12.51 2.50
C ASP A 22 -10.91 -11.37 3.53
N GLU A 23 -11.38 -10.16 3.20
CA GLU A 23 -11.42 -9.02 4.12
C GLU A 23 -12.87 -8.65 4.47
N PHE A 24 -13.03 -7.90 5.56
CA PHE A 24 -14.32 -7.41 5.99
C PHE A 24 -14.86 -6.32 5.05
N ALA A 25 -16.06 -6.52 4.50
CA ALA A 25 -16.75 -5.61 3.60
C ALA A 25 -17.16 -4.32 4.33
N SER A 26 -16.27 -3.33 4.30
CA SER A 26 -16.40 -2.07 5.02
C SER A 26 -17.10 -1.00 4.17
N LEU A 27 -18.43 -1.11 4.03
CA LEU A 27 -19.26 -0.21 3.22
C LEU A 27 -19.50 1.14 3.91
N VAL A 28 -18.49 2.01 3.91
CA VAL A 28 -18.57 3.36 4.50
C VAL A 28 -19.28 4.32 3.52
N ILE A 29 -20.61 4.31 3.59
CA ILE A 29 -21.48 5.17 2.75
C ILE A 29 -21.85 6.43 3.53
N ASP A 30 -21.02 7.46 3.46
CA ASP A 30 -21.23 8.76 4.12
C ASP A 30 -21.58 9.88 3.12
N GLU A 31 -21.77 11.09 3.64
CA GLU A 31 -22.11 12.28 2.86
C GLU A 31 -21.11 12.54 1.72
N GLN A 32 -19.82 12.47 2.03
CA GLN A 32 -18.77 12.68 1.04
C GLN A 32 -18.74 11.54 0.00
N PHE A 33 -19.11 10.30 0.35
CA PHE A 33 -19.22 9.21 -0.63
C PHE A 33 -20.34 9.49 -1.62
N MET A 34 -21.50 9.94 -1.12
CA MET A 34 -22.63 10.29 -1.96
C MET A 34 -22.29 11.45 -2.91
N GLU A 35 -21.58 12.47 -2.43
CA GLU A 35 -21.09 13.58 -3.26
C GLU A 35 -20.09 13.12 -4.33
N ASN A 36 -19.09 12.32 -3.97
CA ASN A 36 -18.11 11.79 -4.92
C ASN A 36 -18.76 10.93 -5.99
N THR A 37 -19.75 10.12 -5.61
CA THR A 37 -20.50 9.27 -6.55
C THR A 37 -21.34 10.12 -7.49
N ALA A 38 -22.03 11.14 -6.97
CA ALA A 38 -22.82 12.07 -7.79
C ALA A 38 -21.94 12.80 -8.80
N ASN A 39 -20.78 13.31 -8.38
CA ASN A 39 -19.79 13.92 -9.25
C ASN A 39 -19.30 12.95 -10.33
N LYS A 40 -19.02 11.69 -9.97
CA LYS A 40 -18.56 10.66 -10.91
C LYS A 40 -19.63 10.30 -11.95
N ILE A 41 -20.91 10.38 -11.58
CA ILE A 41 -22.07 10.12 -12.44
C ILE A 41 -22.56 11.43 -13.13
N GLU A 42 -21.84 12.55 -12.95
CA GLU A 42 -22.16 13.86 -13.54
C GLU A 42 -23.58 14.36 -13.18
N THR A 43 -23.97 14.18 -11.91
CA THR A 43 -25.28 14.60 -11.38
C THR A 43 -25.15 15.30 -10.03
N SER A 44 -26.22 15.91 -9.54
CA SER A 44 -26.28 16.40 -8.15
C SER A 44 -26.59 15.26 -7.19
N ARG A 45 -26.09 15.35 -5.95
CA ARG A 45 -26.39 14.38 -4.88
C ARG A 45 -27.90 14.20 -4.69
N ASP A 46 -28.64 15.30 -4.64
CA ASP A 46 -30.09 15.26 -4.40
C ASP A 46 -30.82 14.60 -5.57
N SER A 47 -30.37 14.83 -6.82
CA SER A 47 -30.89 14.12 -8.00
C SER A 47 -30.53 12.64 -8.02
N LEU A 48 -29.31 12.29 -7.61
CA LEU A 48 -28.87 10.90 -7.45
C LEU A 48 -29.79 10.17 -6.46
N ILE A 49 -29.95 10.70 -5.25
CA ILE A 49 -30.80 10.11 -4.21
C ILE A 49 -32.24 10.00 -4.70
N LYS A 50 -32.80 11.08 -5.26
CA LYS A 50 -34.17 11.07 -5.78
C LYS A 50 -34.41 9.98 -6.81
N ASN A 51 -33.49 9.81 -7.77
CA ASN A 51 -33.59 8.80 -8.83
C ASN A 51 -33.43 7.37 -8.28
N LEU A 52 -32.49 7.16 -7.34
CA LEU A 52 -32.36 5.86 -6.68
C LEU A 52 -33.64 5.49 -5.93
N CYS A 53 -34.20 6.44 -5.17
CA CYS A 53 -35.41 6.21 -4.40
C CYS A 53 -36.64 5.96 -5.28
N SER A 54 -36.77 6.69 -6.39
CA SER A 54 -37.87 6.47 -7.35
C SER A 54 -37.79 5.13 -8.06
N ASP A 55 -36.60 4.55 -8.21
CA ASP A 55 -36.41 3.26 -8.88
C ASP A 55 -36.49 2.06 -7.92
N LEU A 56 -36.00 2.22 -6.68
CA LEU A 56 -35.76 1.11 -5.75
C LEU A 56 -36.82 1.00 -4.66
N PHE A 57 -37.46 2.10 -4.27
CA PHE A 57 -38.50 2.12 -3.23
C PHE A 57 -39.88 2.29 -3.86
N THR A 58 -40.24 1.43 -4.82
CA THR A 58 -41.56 1.39 -5.46
C THR A 58 -42.40 0.18 -5.06
N PRO A 59 -43.75 0.27 -5.06
CA PRO A 59 -44.62 -0.87 -4.75
C PRO A 59 -44.56 -1.99 -5.81
N TYR A 60 -44.31 -1.61 -7.06
CA TYR A 60 -44.22 -2.49 -8.23
C TYR A 60 -43.34 -1.85 -9.30
N PRO A 61 -42.58 -2.64 -10.10
CA PRO A 61 -42.24 -4.06 -9.92
C PRO A 61 -41.28 -4.35 -8.74
N ASP A 62 -41.11 -5.62 -8.37
CA ASP A 62 -40.22 -6.11 -7.28
C ASP A 62 -38.88 -5.33 -7.29
N PRO A 63 -38.47 -4.71 -6.18
CA PRO A 63 -37.22 -3.95 -6.11
C PRO A 63 -35.96 -4.85 -6.18
N ILE A 64 -36.10 -6.17 -6.04
CA ILE A 64 -35.01 -7.15 -6.06
C ILE A 64 -34.87 -7.73 -7.48
N ARG A 65 -34.48 -6.90 -8.46
CA ARG A 65 -34.36 -7.33 -9.87
C ARG A 65 -32.97 -7.81 -10.23
N SER A 66 -31.96 -7.40 -9.47
CA SER A 66 -30.56 -7.67 -9.76
C SER A 66 -29.72 -7.47 -8.48
N ILE A 67 -28.49 -7.97 -8.49
CA ILE A 67 -27.55 -7.64 -7.42
C ILE A 67 -27.28 -6.12 -7.33
N ASP A 68 -27.26 -5.42 -8.46
CA ASP A 68 -27.09 -3.97 -8.49
C ASP A 68 -28.21 -3.26 -7.71
N SER A 69 -29.46 -3.71 -7.81
CA SER A 69 -30.54 -3.10 -7.03
C SER A 69 -30.43 -3.40 -5.54
N ILE A 70 -30.00 -4.60 -5.16
CA ILE A 70 -29.73 -4.99 -3.78
C ILE A 70 -28.63 -4.11 -3.16
N ILE A 71 -27.48 -3.97 -3.82
CA ILE A 71 -26.34 -3.17 -3.34
C ILE A 71 -26.75 -1.70 -3.19
N ALA A 72 -27.51 -1.16 -4.13
CA ALA A 72 -27.98 0.23 -4.06
C ALA A 72 -28.92 0.46 -2.85
N ILE A 73 -29.84 -0.48 -2.60
CA ILE A 73 -30.75 -0.41 -1.44
C ILE A 73 -29.96 -0.49 -0.14
N VAL A 74 -29.06 -1.47 0.00
CA VAL A 74 -28.21 -1.63 1.19
C VAL A 74 -27.39 -0.36 1.44
N SER A 75 -26.80 0.21 0.40
CA SER A 75 -25.99 1.42 0.51
C SER A 75 -26.80 2.64 0.95
N LEU A 76 -28.04 2.83 0.44
CA LEU A 76 -28.92 3.90 0.92
C LEU A 76 -29.33 3.71 2.39
N GLN A 77 -29.55 2.46 2.81
CA GLN A 77 -29.84 2.16 4.22
C GLN A 77 -28.62 2.42 5.12
N LEU A 78 -27.41 2.11 4.65
CA LEU A 78 -26.17 2.43 5.37
C LEU A 78 -25.91 3.94 5.41
N TYR A 79 -26.23 4.67 4.34
CA TYR A 79 -26.16 6.14 4.33
C TYR A 79 -27.10 6.74 5.39
N ALA A 80 -28.33 6.25 5.49
CA ALA A 80 -29.25 6.67 6.56
C ALA A 80 -28.70 6.33 7.96
N ALA A 81 -28.03 5.18 8.12
CA ALA A 81 -27.41 4.78 9.38
C ALA A 81 -26.21 5.67 9.75
N SER A 82 -25.39 6.08 8.78
CA SER A 82 -24.27 7.00 9.01
C SER A 82 -24.72 8.35 9.56
N LYS A 83 -25.91 8.84 9.17
CA LYS A 83 -26.49 10.07 9.72
C LYS A 83 -27.01 9.94 11.15
N CYS A 84 -27.19 8.71 11.67
CA CYS A 84 -27.53 8.48 13.07
C CYS A 84 -26.36 8.72 14.02
N GLU A 85 -25.14 8.62 13.50
CA GLU A 85 -23.92 8.83 14.24
C GLU A 85 -23.74 10.29 14.68
N SER A 86 -24.08 11.24 13.80
CA SER A 86 -23.86 12.68 13.97
C SER A 86 -24.54 13.26 15.23
N ASP A 87 -25.65 12.67 15.64
CA ASP A 87 -26.51 13.17 16.72
C ASP A 87 -26.39 12.33 18.01
N GLY A 88 -25.49 11.34 18.04
CA GLY A 88 -25.25 10.50 19.22
C GLY A 88 -26.35 9.46 19.54
N GLU A 89 -27.46 9.47 18.80
CA GLU A 89 -28.59 8.55 18.97
C GLU A 89 -28.55 7.39 17.97
N TYR A 90 -27.85 6.32 18.33
CA TYR A 90 -27.97 5.00 17.68
C TYR A 90 -29.29 4.31 18.08
N SER A 91 -30.41 4.99 17.89
CA SER A 91 -31.71 4.50 18.29
C SER A 91 -32.58 4.18 17.08
N ALA A 92 -33.40 3.14 17.24
CA ALA A 92 -34.45 2.78 16.30
C ALA A 92 -35.39 3.95 15.96
N ASN A 93 -35.57 4.85 16.93
CA ASN A 93 -36.44 6.00 16.83
C ASN A 93 -35.83 7.08 15.92
N ALA A 94 -34.50 7.15 15.82
CA ALA A 94 -33.79 8.13 15.02
C ALA A 94 -33.52 7.65 13.57
N TYR A 95 -33.40 6.34 13.35
CA TYR A 95 -33.12 5.78 12.02
C TYR A 95 -34.28 5.91 11.02
N ASN A 96 -35.50 5.51 11.41
CA ASN A 96 -36.64 5.52 10.49
C ASN A 96 -36.98 6.93 9.96
N PRO A 97 -37.04 7.99 10.79
CA PRO A 97 -37.26 9.35 10.30
C PRO A 97 -36.23 9.77 9.25
N ARG A 98 -34.93 9.48 9.46
CA ARG A 98 -33.88 9.82 8.50
C ARG A 98 -33.99 9.07 7.18
N LEU A 99 -34.28 7.78 7.24
CA LEU A 99 -34.51 7.03 6.00
C LEU A 99 -35.75 7.53 5.27
N CYS A 100 -36.82 7.87 6.00
CA CYS A 100 -38.03 8.50 5.46
C CYS A 100 -37.74 9.82 4.75
N GLU A 101 -36.87 10.67 5.32
CA GLU A 101 -36.40 11.91 4.69
C GLU A 101 -35.62 11.62 3.39
N ILE A 102 -34.68 10.69 3.43
CA ILE A 102 -33.86 10.30 2.25
C ILE A 102 -34.75 9.78 1.11
N ILE A 103 -35.68 8.87 1.41
CA ILE A 103 -36.55 8.28 0.39
C ILE A 103 -37.75 9.18 0.04
N ASN A 104 -37.94 10.29 0.76
CA ASN A 104 -39.08 11.20 0.67
C ASN A 104 -40.44 10.45 0.76
N ARG A 105 -40.60 9.62 1.80
CA ARG A 105 -41.82 8.86 2.11
C ARG A 105 -42.07 8.83 3.61
N ASP A 106 -43.32 8.60 4.01
CA ASP A 106 -43.67 8.45 5.40
C ASP A 106 -43.29 7.07 5.99
N VAL A 107 -43.40 6.96 7.31
CA VAL A 107 -43.08 5.75 8.07
C VAL A 107 -44.00 4.59 7.69
N SER A 108 -45.27 4.84 7.34
CA SER A 108 -46.23 3.79 6.98
C SER A 108 -45.82 3.09 5.68
N TYR A 109 -45.36 3.87 4.70
CA TYR A 109 -44.81 3.36 3.46
C TYR A 109 -43.56 2.51 3.72
N LEU A 110 -42.66 3.02 4.55
CA LEU A 110 -41.42 2.33 4.89
C LEU A 110 -41.68 0.98 5.57
N GLN A 111 -42.62 0.92 6.53
CA GLN A 111 -43.00 -0.33 7.20
C GLN A 111 -43.63 -1.35 6.24
N ALA A 112 -44.47 -0.89 5.31
CA ALA A 112 -45.06 -1.76 4.28
C ALA A 112 -43.97 -2.31 3.34
N TRP A 113 -43.00 -1.46 2.97
CA TRP A 113 -41.86 -1.87 2.14
C TRP A 113 -40.97 -2.89 2.86
N TYR A 114 -40.63 -2.63 4.13
CA TYR A 114 -39.82 -3.55 4.94
C TYR A 114 -40.45 -4.93 5.04
N SER A 115 -41.74 -5.00 5.31
CA SER A 115 -42.46 -6.27 5.50
C SER A 115 -42.42 -7.17 4.27
N LYS A 116 -42.22 -6.60 3.07
CA LYS A 116 -42.16 -7.36 1.80
C LYS A 116 -40.74 -7.68 1.37
N ASN A 117 -39.79 -6.78 1.65
CA ASN A 117 -38.50 -6.75 0.94
C ASN A 117 -37.27 -6.86 1.85
N GLN A 118 -37.31 -6.39 3.10
CA GLN A 118 -36.10 -6.16 3.90
C GLN A 118 -35.24 -7.42 4.08
N GLU A 119 -35.85 -8.52 4.54
CA GLU A 119 -35.12 -9.76 4.82
C GLU A 119 -34.54 -10.38 3.54
N LYS A 120 -35.28 -10.29 2.42
CA LYS A 120 -34.82 -10.79 1.12
C LYS A 120 -33.61 -10.01 0.61
N VAL A 121 -33.67 -8.68 0.67
CA VAL A 121 -32.57 -7.79 0.24
C VAL A 121 -31.30 -8.12 1.01
N TRP A 122 -31.36 -8.16 2.34
CA TRP A 122 -30.18 -8.40 3.17
C TRP A 122 -29.65 -9.82 3.04
N ARG A 123 -30.53 -10.84 2.97
CA ARG A 123 -30.08 -12.22 2.72
C ARG A 123 -29.35 -12.34 1.38
N SER A 124 -29.90 -11.79 0.30
CA SER A 124 -29.25 -11.84 -1.01
C SER A 124 -27.94 -11.06 -1.05
N PHE A 125 -27.82 -9.97 -0.28
CA PHE A 125 -26.55 -9.26 -0.11
C PHE A 125 -25.50 -10.13 0.60
N TYR A 126 -25.87 -10.79 1.70
CA TYR A 126 -24.97 -11.69 2.43
C TYR A 126 -24.53 -12.88 1.58
N GLU A 127 -25.48 -13.56 0.91
CA GLU A 127 -25.19 -14.67 0.00
C GLU A 127 -24.25 -14.24 -1.13
N TRP A 128 -24.45 -13.04 -1.70
CA TRP A 128 -23.55 -12.52 -2.73
C TRP A 128 -22.15 -12.23 -2.17
N CYS A 129 -22.03 -11.65 -0.98
CA CYS A 129 -20.73 -11.41 -0.36
C CYS A 129 -19.99 -12.73 -0.12
N THR A 130 -20.66 -13.72 0.48
CA THR A 130 -20.09 -15.05 0.75
C THR A 130 -19.67 -15.75 -0.54
N ASN A 131 -20.48 -15.71 -1.60
CA ASN A 131 -20.14 -16.30 -2.90
C ASN A 131 -18.99 -15.59 -3.63
N ASN A 132 -18.61 -14.39 -3.19
CA ASN A 132 -17.51 -13.61 -3.74
C ASN A 132 -16.35 -13.47 -2.75
N ASP A 133 -16.29 -14.32 -1.72
CA ASP A 133 -15.22 -14.36 -0.72
C ASP A 133 -15.06 -13.06 0.10
N PHE A 134 -16.14 -12.31 0.31
CA PHE A 134 -16.13 -11.15 1.20
C PHE A 134 -16.63 -11.53 2.59
N ILE A 135 -15.92 -11.10 3.63
CA ILE A 135 -16.36 -11.30 5.01
C ILE A 135 -17.40 -10.22 5.32
N VAL A 136 -18.64 -10.61 5.60
CA VAL A 136 -19.68 -9.71 6.09
C VAL A 136 -20.32 -10.32 7.32
N ARG A 137 -20.68 -9.48 8.29
CA ARG A 137 -21.39 -9.94 9.46
C ARG A 137 -22.87 -10.08 9.16
N GLU A 138 -23.35 -11.32 9.15
CA GLU A 138 -24.76 -11.62 8.97
C GLU A 138 -25.56 -11.27 10.22
N CYS A 139 -26.63 -10.49 10.06
CA CYS A 139 -27.57 -10.24 11.14
C CYS A 139 -28.64 -11.34 11.18
N GLN A 140 -28.76 -12.01 12.34
CA GLN A 140 -29.82 -13.01 12.53
C GLN A 140 -31.21 -12.36 12.60
N PRO A 141 -32.24 -12.94 11.95
CA PRO A 141 -33.60 -12.43 12.04
C PRO A 141 -34.11 -12.41 13.49
N ARG A 142 -34.78 -11.31 13.88
CA ARG A 142 -35.45 -11.19 15.18
C ARG A 142 -36.95 -11.00 14.97
N PHE A 143 -37.76 -11.39 15.95
CA PHE A 143 -39.23 -11.42 15.83
C PHE A 143 -39.96 -10.32 16.62
N TYR A 144 -39.25 -9.34 17.19
CA TYR A 144 -39.84 -8.27 18.00
C TYR A 144 -39.82 -6.90 17.27
N LYS A 145 -40.33 -5.86 17.95
CA LYS A 145 -40.39 -4.48 17.45
C LYS A 145 -39.04 -4.04 16.87
N ASN A 146 -39.05 -3.33 15.75
CA ASN A 146 -37.84 -2.83 15.06
C ASN A 146 -36.96 -3.92 14.41
N ARG A 147 -37.48 -5.14 14.20
CA ARG A 147 -36.72 -6.22 13.53
C ARG A 147 -36.14 -5.90 12.15
N PHE A 148 -36.68 -4.92 11.43
CA PHE A 148 -36.24 -4.63 10.06
C PHE A 148 -35.06 -3.66 10.00
N ILE A 149 -34.97 -2.77 10.98
CA ILE A 149 -33.90 -1.77 11.03
C ILE A 149 -32.61 -2.32 11.64
N GLN A 150 -32.66 -3.49 12.28
CA GLN A 150 -31.47 -4.12 12.85
C GLN A 150 -30.41 -4.39 11.77
N TYR A 151 -30.81 -4.76 10.54
CA TYR A 151 -29.86 -5.13 9.50
C TYR A 151 -28.87 -4.00 9.16
N PRO A 152 -29.32 -2.79 8.77
CA PRO A 152 -28.41 -1.67 8.53
C PRO A 152 -27.69 -1.20 9.80
N LEU A 153 -28.38 -1.19 10.95
CA LEU A 153 -27.78 -0.70 12.20
C LEU A 153 -26.70 -1.64 12.72
N GLU A 154 -26.90 -2.96 12.69
CA GLU A 154 -25.89 -3.94 13.10
C GLU A 154 -24.65 -3.78 12.23
N LEU A 155 -24.76 -3.71 10.90
CA LEU A 155 -23.57 -3.51 10.06
C LEU A 155 -22.86 -2.18 10.34
N ALA A 156 -23.62 -1.08 10.51
CA ALA A 156 -23.06 0.24 10.77
C ALA A 156 -22.29 0.34 12.10
N LYS A 157 -22.65 -0.43 13.13
CA LYS A 157 -21.94 -0.44 14.43
C LYS A 157 -20.47 -0.87 14.33
N TYR A 158 -20.08 -1.59 13.28
CA TYR A 158 -18.71 -2.06 13.09
C TYR A 158 -17.88 -1.16 12.17
N LEU A 159 -18.47 -0.09 11.62
CA LEU A 159 -17.82 0.73 10.60
C LEU A 159 -17.21 2.00 11.20
N LEU A 160 -15.93 2.22 10.91
CA LEU A 160 -15.29 3.51 11.10
C LEU A 160 -15.63 4.41 9.91
N ASN A 161 -16.11 5.61 10.17
CA ASN A 161 -16.37 6.57 9.10
C ASN A 161 -15.07 7.26 8.63
N ARG A 162 -15.15 8.08 7.59
CA ARG A 162 -13.95 8.77 7.05
C ARG A 162 -13.32 9.75 8.04
N GLU A 163 -14.11 10.40 8.88
CA GLU A 163 -13.62 11.31 9.89
C GLU A 163 -12.87 10.56 11.00
N ASP A 164 -13.40 9.44 11.47
CA ASP A 164 -12.73 8.54 12.41
C ASP A 164 -11.38 8.10 11.88
N LEU A 165 -11.33 7.69 10.61
CA LEU A 165 -10.09 7.26 9.96
C LEU A 165 -9.06 8.40 9.91
N LYS A 166 -9.48 9.65 9.75
CA LYS A 166 -8.59 10.82 9.84
C LYS A 166 -8.11 11.10 11.26
N TYR A 167 -8.95 10.91 12.28
CA TYR A 167 -8.51 10.98 13.67
C TYR A 167 -7.52 9.86 14.00
N ILE A 168 -7.79 8.63 13.54
CA ILE A 168 -6.91 7.46 13.65
C ILE A 168 -5.57 7.72 12.96
N ALA A 169 -5.57 8.42 11.82
CA ALA A 169 -4.33 8.79 11.12
C ALA A 169 -3.40 9.71 11.95
N SER A 170 -3.90 10.39 13.00
CA SER A 170 -3.03 11.12 13.94
C SER A 170 -2.08 10.17 14.70
N VAL A 171 -2.52 8.94 14.94
CA VAL A 171 -1.68 7.88 15.55
C VAL A 171 -0.59 7.47 14.57
N PHE A 172 -0.86 7.40 13.26
CA PHE A 172 0.16 7.10 12.26
C PHE A 172 1.29 8.13 12.34
N ASN A 173 0.94 9.42 12.42
CA ASN A 173 1.90 10.49 12.58
C ASN A 173 2.66 10.40 13.93
N ARG A 174 1.97 10.09 15.04
CA ARG A 174 2.58 9.89 16.37
C ARG A 174 3.66 8.80 16.34
N TYR A 175 3.39 7.69 15.66
CA TYR A 175 4.33 6.58 15.46
C TYR A 175 5.27 6.79 14.28
N LYS A 176 5.27 7.99 13.69
CA LYS A 176 6.16 8.38 12.59
C LYS A 176 6.03 7.48 11.35
N LEU A 177 4.86 6.88 11.15
CA LEU A 177 4.50 6.21 9.92
C LEU A 177 4.43 7.25 8.81
N GLN A 178 5.03 6.95 7.67
CA GLN A 178 5.04 7.86 6.55
C GLN A 178 3.94 7.50 5.56
N PRO A 179 3.27 8.50 4.94
CA PRO A 179 2.40 8.25 3.81
C PRO A 179 3.16 7.46 2.75
N TYR A 180 2.50 6.46 2.20
CA TYR A 180 3.06 5.62 1.15
C TYR A 180 4.27 4.75 1.56
N GLU A 181 4.52 4.56 2.86
CA GLU A 181 5.47 3.57 3.33
C GLU A 181 4.90 2.14 3.21
N ASN A 182 5.67 1.22 2.65
CA ASN A 182 5.23 -0.17 2.47
C ASN A 182 5.50 -0.99 3.74
N ILE A 183 4.47 -1.27 4.52
CA ILE A 183 4.53 -2.04 5.77
C ILE A 183 3.51 -3.17 5.68
N PHE A 184 3.86 -4.39 6.07
CA PHE A 184 2.93 -5.52 6.12
C PHE A 184 1.94 -5.39 7.26
N TYR A 185 0.77 -6.04 7.13
CA TYR A 185 -0.32 -5.98 8.11
C TYR A 185 0.14 -6.30 9.54
N SER A 186 0.87 -7.40 9.75
CA SER A 186 1.34 -7.77 11.09
C SER A 186 2.34 -6.78 11.66
N ASP A 187 3.24 -6.25 10.82
CA ASP A 187 4.24 -5.27 11.24
C ASP A 187 3.63 -3.93 11.60
N PHE A 188 2.60 -3.51 10.87
CA PHE A 188 1.82 -2.32 11.19
C PHE A 188 1.21 -2.44 12.60
N TRP A 189 0.64 -3.60 12.93
CA TRP A 189 0.08 -3.88 14.26
C TRP A 189 1.11 -4.14 15.35
N ASN A 190 2.39 -4.38 15.00
CA ASN A 190 3.48 -4.39 15.97
C ASN A 190 3.99 -2.98 16.31
N ILE A 191 3.68 -1.98 15.47
CA ILE A 191 4.04 -0.58 15.71
C ILE A 191 3.00 0.10 16.59
N ILE A 192 1.72 -0.10 16.28
CA ILE A 192 0.61 0.61 16.92
C ILE A 192 -0.09 -0.30 17.94
N ASP A 193 -0.35 0.19 19.15
CA ASP A 193 -1.16 -0.54 20.13
C ASP A 193 -2.62 -0.07 20.09
N ILE A 194 -3.44 -0.91 19.48
CA ILE A 194 -4.87 -0.67 19.29
C ILE A 194 -5.62 -0.36 20.59
N ARG A 195 -5.17 -0.89 21.74
CA ARG A 195 -5.88 -0.74 23.02
C ARG A 195 -5.66 0.62 23.65
N PHE A 196 -4.50 1.23 23.44
CA PHE A 196 -4.14 2.49 24.08
C PHE A 196 -4.32 3.68 23.13
N ASP A 197 -4.02 3.50 21.85
CA ASP A 197 -3.87 4.63 20.94
C ASP A 197 -5.18 5.23 20.42
N PHE A 198 -6.21 4.40 20.25
CA PHE A 198 -7.43 4.82 19.56
C PHE A 198 -8.60 5.15 20.49
N ARG A 199 -8.62 4.59 21.70
CA ARG A 199 -9.74 4.76 22.65
C ARG A 199 -9.97 6.20 23.12
N GLN A 200 -8.98 7.08 22.95
CA GLN A 200 -9.06 8.49 23.38
C GLN A 200 -9.24 9.48 22.23
N LEU A 201 -9.44 9.01 20.99
CA LEU A 201 -9.50 9.89 19.83
C LEU A 201 -10.84 10.61 19.71
N ASN A 202 -11.93 9.85 19.66
CA ASN A 202 -13.30 10.37 19.71
C ASN A 202 -14.26 9.29 20.28
N ASN A 203 -15.48 9.72 20.62
CA ASN A 203 -16.49 8.83 21.21
C ASN A 203 -16.98 7.74 20.24
N HIS A 204 -16.99 8.00 18.94
CA HIS A 204 -17.51 7.04 17.97
C HIS A 204 -16.53 5.87 17.74
N ILE A 205 -15.26 6.17 17.51
CA ILE A 205 -14.16 5.20 17.46
C ILE A 205 -14.23 4.27 18.67
N GLN A 206 -14.38 4.83 19.88
CA GLN A 206 -14.49 4.02 21.08
C GLN A 206 -15.71 3.08 21.03
N LYS A 207 -16.90 3.59 20.67
CA LYS A 207 -18.12 2.77 20.56
C LYS A 207 -17.98 1.64 19.53
N VAL A 208 -17.37 1.91 18.37
CA VAL A 208 -17.14 0.89 17.34
C VAL A 208 -16.21 -0.19 17.88
N PHE A 209 -15.10 0.19 18.51
CA PHE A 209 -14.15 -0.76 19.09
C PHE A 209 -14.79 -1.62 20.18
N ASP A 210 -15.55 -1.00 21.08
CA ASP A 210 -16.24 -1.71 22.16
C ASP A 210 -17.29 -2.69 21.57
N SER A 211 -18.08 -2.26 20.58
CA SER A 211 -19.08 -3.10 19.91
C SER A 211 -18.46 -4.29 19.19
N VAL A 212 -17.32 -4.09 18.51
CA VAL A 212 -16.59 -5.16 17.83
C VAL A 212 -16.09 -6.18 18.86
N PHE A 213 -15.42 -5.70 19.90
CA PHE A 213 -14.80 -6.56 20.90
C PHE A 213 -15.81 -7.34 21.73
N GLU A 214 -16.91 -6.70 22.16
CA GLU A 214 -18.00 -7.34 22.91
C GLU A 214 -18.59 -8.54 22.17
N ASP A 215 -18.64 -8.45 20.84
CA ASP A 215 -19.30 -9.45 20.03
C ASP A 215 -18.37 -10.52 19.43
N THR A 216 -17.15 -10.16 19.01
CA THR A 216 -16.21 -11.10 18.37
C THR A 216 -15.14 -11.62 19.32
N GLY A 217 -14.89 -10.91 20.44
CA GLY A 217 -13.77 -11.19 21.33
C GLY A 217 -12.41 -10.74 20.78
N ASP A 218 -12.37 -10.07 19.63
CA ASP A 218 -11.16 -9.56 18.98
C ASP A 218 -11.35 -8.15 18.39
N TYR A 219 -10.37 -7.67 17.63
CA TYR A 219 -10.43 -6.36 16.95
C TYR A 219 -10.20 -6.48 15.44
N ASP A 220 -10.32 -7.65 14.84
CA ASP A 220 -9.81 -7.90 13.48
C ASP A 220 -10.56 -7.12 12.39
N ILE A 221 -11.86 -6.89 12.58
CA ILE A 221 -12.69 -6.05 11.70
C ILE A 221 -12.18 -4.61 11.67
N VAL A 222 -11.94 -4.04 12.85
CA VAL A 222 -11.44 -2.66 13.00
C VAL A 222 -10.01 -2.55 12.50
N LYS A 223 -9.16 -3.54 12.82
CA LYS A 223 -7.79 -3.57 12.35
C LYS A 223 -7.71 -3.58 10.82
N SER A 224 -8.58 -4.35 10.18
CA SER A 224 -8.65 -4.40 8.71
C SER A 224 -9.01 -3.02 8.13
N GLN A 225 -10.00 -2.34 8.71
CA GLN A 225 -10.40 -0.99 8.29
C GLN A 225 -9.26 0.05 8.45
N VAL A 226 -8.59 0.05 9.61
CA VAL A 226 -7.50 0.98 9.90
C VAL A 226 -6.31 0.75 8.97
N TYR A 227 -5.92 -0.51 8.75
CA TYR A 227 -4.81 -0.82 7.85
C TYR A 227 -5.14 -0.51 6.39
N ASN A 228 -6.37 -0.77 5.95
CA ASN A 228 -6.82 -0.42 4.60
C ASN A 228 -6.79 1.10 4.37
N HIS A 229 -7.17 1.88 5.39
CA HIS A 229 -6.99 3.33 5.35
C HIS A 229 -5.51 3.72 5.25
N TYR A 230 -4.64 3.13 6.07
CA TYR A 230 -3.20 3.38 6.03
C TYR A 230 -2.56 3.12 4.66
N ILE A 231 -2.93 2.04 3.95
CA ILE A 231 -2.37 1.70 2.64
C ILE A 231 -2.58 2.82 1.60
N VAL A 232 -3.72 3.50 1.66
CA VAL A 232 -4.12 4.56 0.72
C VAL A 232 -3.93 5.97 1.30
N TRP A 233 -3.47 6.07 2.53
CA TRP A 233 -3.31 7.33 3.24
C TRP A 233 -2.29 8.24 2.56
N ASP A 234 -2.70 9.48 2.32
CA ASP A 234 -1.92 10.52 1.63
C ASP A 234 -1.21 11.48 2.60
N GLY A 235 -1.35 11.25 3.90
CA GLY A 235 -0.78 12.09 4.95
C GLY A 235 -1.78 12.98 5.67
N GLU A 236 -3.02 13.09 5.22
CA GLU A 236 -4.02 13.93 5.89
C GLU A 236 -4.53 13.29 7.19
N TYR A 237 -4.51 14.04 8.29
CA TYR A 237 -5.03 13.59 9.58
C TYR A 237 -5.65 14.74 10.37
N ILE A 238 -6.52 14.41 11.31
CA ILE A 238 -7.10 15.39 12.26
C ILE A 238 -6.39 15.23 13.60
N GLU A 239 -5.81 16.33 14.10
CA GLU A 239 -5.22 16.36 15.43
C GLU A 239 -6.32 16.39 16.52
N PRO A 240 -6.40 15.41 17.43
CA PRO A 240 -7.51 15.28 18.38
C PRO A 240 -7.77 16.53 19.24
N TYR A 241 -6.72 17.20 19.70
CA TYR A 241 -6.83 18.35 20.60
C TYR A 241 -7.05 19.70 19.89
N GLU A 242 -6.65 19.80 18.62
CA GLU A 242 -6.77 21.03 17.85
C GLU A 242 -7.98 21.01 16.91
N ALA A 243 -8.54 19.83 16.62
CA ALA A 243 -9.56 19.59 15.60
C ALA A 243 -9.20 20.21 14.23
N ARG A 244 -7.89 20.25 13.93
CA ARG A 244 -7.37 20.82 12.68
C ARG A 244 -6.83 19.72 11.79
N CYS A 245 -7.17 19.83 10.50
CA CYS A 245 -6.56 19.00 9.48
C CYS A 245 -5.08 19.40 9.31
N LYS A 246 -4.20 18.41 9.44
CA LYS A 246 -2.76 18.53 9.22
C LYS A 246 -2.37 17.53 8.12
N LYS A 247 -1.21 17.78 7.49
CA LYS A 247 -0.67 16.90 6.46
C LYS A 247 0.73 16.44 6.84
N ALA A 248 0.89 15.14 7.03
CA ALA A 248 2.19 14.51 7.23
C ALA A 248 3.00 14.67 5.93
N GLN A 249 4.26 15.10 6.07
CA GLN A 249 5.14 15.25 4.92
C GLN A 249 5.77 13.92 4.53
N ARG A 250 5.56 13.50 3.28
CA ARG A 250 6.38 12.46 2.66
C ARG A 250 7.76 13.04 2.34
N LYS A 251 8.83 12.36 2.75
CA LYS A 251 10.20 12.71 2.37
C LYS A 251 10.89 11.60 1.58
N GLU A 252 11.98 11.96 0.91
CA GLU A 252 12.72 11.19 -0.09
C GLU A 252 13.39 9.93 0.48
N LEU A 253 13.92 9.07 -0.40
CA LEU A 253 14.54 7.79 -0.03
C LEU A 253 16.05 7.95 0.19
N PHE A 254 16.57 7.22 1.17
CA PHE A 254 17.97 7.25 1.57
C PHE A 254 18.67 5.97 1.20
N GLN A 255 19.91 6.09 0.71
CA GLN A 255 20.82 4.97 0.52
C GLN A 255 22.14 5.29 1.22
N ILE A 256 22.57 4.40 2.11
CA ILE A 256 23.91 4.47 2.69
C ILE A 256 24.89 3.82 1.73
N HIS A 257 25.95 4.55 1.43
CA HIS A 257 27.12 4.03 0.77
C HIS A 257 28.23 3.75 1.80
N LEU A 258 28.65 2.50 1.90
CA LEU A 258 29.84 2.10 2.64
C LEU A 258 31.04 2.05 1.69
N SER A 259 32.03 2.92 1.88
CA SER A 259 33.31 2.76 1.18
C SER A 259 34.24 1.87 1.98
N ASP A 260 34.58 0.70 1.42
CA ASP A 260 35.52 -0.29 1.98
C ASP A 260 36.99 0.19 1.96
N LYS A 261 37.24 1.40 1.45
CA LYS A 261 38.55 2.05 1.48
C LYS A 261 38.45 3.29 2.38
N ASN A 262 39.02 3.20 3.58
CA ASN A 262 39.26 4.28 4.56
C ASN A 262 38.15 4.60 5.58
N ASP A 263 37.22 3.67 5.89
CA ASP A 263 36.19 3.85 6.95
C ASP A 263 35.35 5.14 6.82
N ILE A 264 35.15 5.62 5.59
CA ILE A 264 34.34 6.81 5.32
C ILE A 264 32.90 6.39 5.08
N TYR A 265 32.05 6.63 6.06
CA TYR A 265 30.61 6.41 5.93
C TYR A 265 29.94 7.63 5.29
N ARG A 266 29.16 7.40 4.23
CA ARG A 266 28.41 8.46 3.53
C ARG A 266 26.96 8.06 3.32
N ILE A 267 26.08 9.05 3.34
CA ILE A 267 24.67 8.89 2.98
C ILE A 267 24.42 9.62 1.68
N ASP A 268 23.88 8.89 0.72
CA ASP A 268 23.34 9.45 -0.52
C ASP A 268 21.82 9.65 -0.34
N ILE A 269 21.34 10.85 -0.66
CA ILE A 269 19.91 11.12 -0.79
C ILE A 269 19.55 11.03 -2.26
N ARG A 270 18.55 10.22 -2.58
CA ARG A 270 18.14 9.94 -3.95
C ARG A 270 16.64 10.06 -4.12
N LYS A 271 16.22 10.48 -5.32
CA LYS A 271 14.82 10.41 -5.73
C LYS A 271 14.41 8.96 -5.98
N GLU A 272 13.10 8.72 -6.11
CA GLU A 272 12.58 7.39 -6.47
C GLU A 272 13.11 6.87 -7.82
N ASP A 273 13.44 7.77 -8.74
CA ASP A 273 14.07 7.45 -10.04
C ASP A 273 15.56 7.09 -9.94
N GLY A 274 16.14 7.12 -8.73
CA GLY A 274 17.55 6.80 -8.47
C GLY A 274 18.53 7.96 -8.64
N SER A 275 18.08 9.12 -9.13
CA SER A 275 18.93 10.31 -9.27
C SER A 275 19.39 10.83 -7.89
N LYS A 276 20.68 11.16 -7.79
CA LYS A 276 21.30 11.66 -6.56
C LYS A 276 20.99 13.14 -6.39
N ILE A 277 20.43 13.49 -5.24
CA ILE A 277 20.12 14.86 -4.85
C ILE A 277 21.32 15.47 -4.15
N THR A 278 21.87 14.76 -3.17
CA THR A 278 23.00 15.21 -2.37
C THR A 278 23.69 14.03 -1.68
N ASN A 279 24.84 14.26 -1.05
CA ASN A 279 25.44 13.33 -0.11
C ASN A 279 26.09 14.03 1.07
N PHE A 280 26.18 13.32 2.18
CA PHE A 280 26.78 13.80 3.41
C PHE A 280 27.75 12.77 3.97
N ARG A 281 28.81 13.26 4.61
CA ARG A 281 29.65 12.42 5.46
C ARG A 281 28.93 12.19 6.79
N ILE A 282 29.05 11.00 7.35
CA ILE A 282 28.60 10.77 8.72
C ILE A 282 29.65 11.36 9.68
N ASP A 283 29.35 12.55 10.19
CA ASP A 283 30.15 13.27 11.19
C ASP A 283 29.26 14.02 12.19
N SER A 284 29.85 14.89 13.02
CA SER A 284 29.10 15.58 14.08
C SER A 284 27.97 16.50 13.59
N THR A 285 27.94 16.89 12.32
CA THR A 285 26.88 17.74 11.73
C THR A 285 25.76 16.93 11.07
N PHE A 286 25.95 15.62 10.96
CA PHE A 286 25.08 14.70 10.21
C PHE A 286 23.59 14.88 10.50
N TYR A 287 23.16 14.87 11.76
CA TYR A 287 21.73 14.96 12.10
C TYR A 287 21.10 16.32 11.75
N GLN A 288 21.89 17.41 11.81
CA GLN A 288 21.43 18.74 11.43
C GLN A 288 21.24 18.85 9.91
N GLU A 289 22.17 18.30 9.14
CA GLU A 289 22.07 18.26 7.68
C GLU A 289 20.95 17.33 7.23
N LEU A 290 20.84 16.15 7.87
CA LEU A 290 19.84 15.15 7.57
C LEU A 290 18.42 15.63 7.81
N GLY A 291 18.17 16.41 8.88
CA GLY A 291 16.83 16.90 9.24
C GLY A 291 16.14 17.72 8.15
N LYS A 292 16.90 18.33 7.23
CA LYS A 292 16.37 19.05 6.06
C LYS A 292 15.68 18.11 5.07
N TYR A 293 16.14 16.87 4.98
CA TYR A 293 15.71 15.91 3.95
C TYR A 293 14.99 14.69 4.52
N TYR A 294 15.15 14.38 5.81
CA TYR A 294 14.61 13.16 6.41
C TYR A 294 13.50 13.43 7.43
N SER A 295 12.54 12.52 7.45
CA SER A 295 11.55 12.38 8.51
C SER A 295 11.86 11.05 9.19
N TYR A 296 12.31 11.10 10.44
CA TYR A 296 12.72 9.90 11.15
C TYR A 296 11.57 8.91 11.27
N LYS A 297 11.79 7.65 10.88
CA LYS A 297 10.83 6.57 11.10
C LYS A 297 10.78 6.10 12.54
N ARG A 298 11.85 6.34 13.29
CA ARG A 298 12.02 5.98 14.71
C ARG A 298 12.79 7.06 15.43
N ASP A 299 12.60 7.16 16.74
CA ASP A 299 13.39 8.06 17.56
C ASP A 299 14.84 7.64 17.61
N SER A 300 15.75 8.55 17.22
CA SER A 300 17.19 8.43 17.43
C SER A 300 17.89 7.22 16.77
N ILE A 301 17.21 6.52 15.86
CA ILE A 301 17.74 5.37 15.14
C ILE A 301 17.26 5.35 13.69
N ILE A 302 18.15 4.99 12.77
CA ILE A 302 17.85 4.75 11.36
C ILE A 302 18.34 3.35 11.03
N ILE A 303 17.45 2.52 10.49
CA ILE A 303 17.74 1.13 10.14
C ILE A 303 17.89 1.02 8.64
N PHE A 304 18.82 0.17 8.24
CA PHE A 304 19.08 -0.15 6.86
C PHE A 304 19.16 -1.65 6.69
N GLN A 305 18.59 -2.14 5.60
CA GLN A 305 18.78 -3.51 5.13
C GLN A 305 19.77 -3.49 3.99
N ARG A 306 20.51 -4.59 3.84
CA ARG A 306 21.37 -4.75 2.68
C ARG A 306 20.49 -4.82 1.44
N ASP A 307 20.87 -4.13 0.37
CA ASP A 307 20.16 -4.28 -0.91
C ASP A 307 20.24 -5.76 -1.34
N SER A 308 19.09 -6.34 -1.68
CA SER A 308 18.89 -7.77 -1.98
C SER A 308 19.73 -8.27 -3.17
N ASP A 309 20.26 -7.35 -3.98
CA ASP A 309 21.20 -7.65 -5.07
C ASP A 309 22.67 -7.77 -4.62
N GLY A 310 22.92 -7.86 -3.31
CA GLY A 310 24.08 -8.52 -2.71
C GLY A 310 25.41 -7.75 -2.70
N ASP A 311 25.73 -6.92 -3.69
CA ASP A 311 27.16 -6.74 -4.03
C ASP A 311 27.67 -5.32 -4.27
N LEU A 312 26.84 -4.31 -4.06
CA LEU A 312 27.30 -2.92 -4.07
C LEU A 312 27.60 -2.37 -2.66
N ASN A 313 27.50 -3.21 -1.63
CA ASN A 313 27.59 -2.80 -0.22
C ASN A 313 26.69 -1.61 0.14
N TYR A 314 25.58 -1.44 -0.59
CA TYR A 314 24.55 -0.46 -0.24
C TYR A 314 23.67 -1.00 0.86
N TRP A 315 23.31 -0.07 1.71
CA TRP A 315 22.36 -0.25 2.78
C TRP A 315 21.19 0.68 2.50
N ASP A 316 20.05 0.09 2.21
CA ASP A 316 18.82 0.79 1.87
C ASP A 316 18.05 1.09 3.15
N GLU A 317 17.64 2.36 3.33
CA GLU A 317 16.86 2.75 4.51
C GLU A 317 15.54 1.97 4.53
N THR A 318 15.26 1.35 5.67
CA THR A 318 14.06 0.56 5.86
C THR A 318 13.52 0.73 7.27
N ARG A 319 12.22 0.47 7.42
CA ARG A 319 11.67 0.24 8.75
C ARG A 319 12.03 -1.15 9.23
N PHE A 320 11.79 -2.18 8.43
CA PHE A 320 12.03 -3.56 8.83
C PHE A 320 12.94 -4.26 7.83
N ILE A 321 13.83 -5.10 8.35
CA ILE A 321 14.61 -6.03 7.53
C ILE A 321 13.71 -7.22 7.19
N GLY A 322 13.62 -7.55 5.91
CA GLY A 322 12.69 -8.57 5.40
C GLY A 322 13.04 -10.00 5.83
N ASP A 323 14.31 -10.39 5.76
CA ASP A 323 14.79 -11.73 6.11
C ASP A 323 15.53 -11.73 7.45
N LYS A 324 15.13 -12.63 8.36
CA LYS A 324 15.77 -12.82 9.67
C LYS A 324 17.21 -13.35 9.57
N ASN A 325 17.60 -13.91 8.44
CA ASN A 325 18.96 -14.37 8.17
C ASN A 325 19.90 -13.24 7.72
N GLU A 326 19.36 -12.09 7.32
CA GLU A 326 20.15 -10.95 6.87
C GLU A 326 20.65 -10.10 8.05
N SER A 327 21.86 -9.56 7.89
CA SER A 327 22.36 -8.51 8.79
C SER A 327 21.63 -7.19 8.50
N GLY A 328 21.43 -6.40 9.54
CA GLY A 328 21.01 -5.01 9.48
C GLY A 328 22.17 -4.05 9.78
N LEU A 329 22.06 -2.81 9.29
CA LEU A 329 22.92 -1.70 9.70
C LEU A 329 22.06 -0.66 10.42
N ALA A 330 22.50 -0.18 11.59
CA ALA A 330 21.81 0.84 12.36
C ALA A 330 22.72 2.05 12.58
N ILE A 331 22.25 3.24 12.22
CA ILE A 331 22.82 4.51 12.69
C ILE A 331 22.05 4.93 13.94
N VAL A 332 22.77 5.10 15.04
CA VAL A 332 22.21 5.36 16.36
C VAL A 332 22.76 6.66 16.90
N SER A 333 21.89 7.53 17.43
CA SER A 333 22.33 8.69 18.19
C SER A 333 22.84 8.23 19.55
N ASN A 334 23.96 8.79 20.02
CA ASN A 334 24.63 8.35 21.24
C ASN A 334 23.76 8.52 22.50
N ASN A 335 22.75 9.39 22.46
CA ASN A 335 21.75 9.57 23.52
C ASN A 335 20.68 8.45 23.56
N PHE A 336 20.68 7.53 22.58
CA PHE A 336 19.76 6.40 22.53
C PHE A 336 20.22 5.27 23.45
N GLN A 337 19.25 4.51 23.98
CA GLN A 337 19.53 3.33 24.79
C GLN A 337 20.27 2.26 23.95
N ARG A 338 21.60 2.22 24.06
CA ARG A 338 22.49 1.23 23.42
C ARG A 338 22.19 -0.23 23.82
N SER A 339 21.28 -0.47 24.76
CA SER A 339 20.86 -1.79 25.23
C SER A 339 20.33 -2.69 24.11
N LYS A 340 19.77 -2.11 23.04
CA LYS A 340 19.29 -2.85 21.84
C LYS A 340 20.42 -3.55 21.07
N PHE A 341 21.65 -3.06 21.20
CA PHE A 341 22.85 -3.60 20.53
C PHE A 341 23.83 -4.22 21.54
N TYR A 342 23.32 -4.69 22.68
CA TYR A 342 24.15 -5.36 23.68
C TYR A 342 24.91 -6.55 23.06
N GLY A 343 26.21 -6.63 23.33
CA GLY A 343 27.09 -7.65 22.75
C GLY A 343 27.46 -7.47 21.27
N THR A 344 27.02 -6.39 20.63
CA THR A 344 27.39 -6.04 19.24
C THR A 344 28.49 -4.98 19.24
N THR A 345 29.60 -5.26 18.56
CA THR A 345 30.69 -4.28 18.40
C THR A 345 30.30 -3.22 17.36
N PRO A 346 30.42 -1.91 17.67
CA PRO A 346 30.22 -0.87 16.67
C PRO A 346 31.20 -1.00 15.51
N VAL A 347 30.72 -0.80 14.28
CA VAL A 347 31.56 -0.70 13.09
C VAL A 347 32.10 0.72 12.88
N PHE A 348 31.45 1.72 13.48
CA PHE A 348 31.88 3.12 13.44
C PHE A 348 31.47 3.88 14.69
N TYR A 349 32.30 4.84 15.07
CA TYR A 349 32.05 5.74 16.19
C TYR A 349 32.53 7.17 15.88
N CYS A 350 31.64 8.15 16.02
CA CYS A 350 31.97 9.56 15.90
C CYS A 350 31.09 10.42 16.81
N LYS A 351 31.66 10.97 17.89
CA LYS A 351 30.97 11.78 18.92
C LYS A 351 29.61 11.19 19.33
N ASP A 352 28.54 11.70 18.73
CA ASP A 352 27.15 11.44 19.04
C ASP A 352 26.50 10.42 18.09
N ILE A 353 27.30 9.74 17.27
CA ILE A 353 26.83 8.79 16.27
C ILE A 353 27.60 7.49 16.41
N VAL A 354 26.85 6.39 16.48
CA VAL A 354 27.38 5.03 16.51
C VAL A 354 26.71 4.24 15.41
N ILE A 355 27.50 3.46 14.67
CA ILE A 355 26.95 2.54 13.66
C ILE A 355 27.18 1.11 14.11
N TYR A 356 26.11 0.33 14.11
CA TYR A 356 26.13 -1.10 14.42
C TYR A 356 25.74 -1.90 13.18
N GLU A 357 26.52 -2.93 12.87
CA GLU A 357 26.02 -4.04 12.05
C GLU A 357 25.50 -5.12 13.00
N PHE A 358 24.25 -5.55 12.83
CA PHE A 358 23.58 -6.45 13.76
C PHE A 358 22.85 -7.58 13.03
N LYS A 359 22.54 -8.65 13.76
CA LYS A 359 21.73 -9.78 13.28
C LYS A 359 20.49 -9.95 14.13
N TYR A 360 19.54 -10.75 13.64
CA TYR A 360 18.34 -11.11 14.38
C TYR A 360 18.67 -11.82 15.69
N ASN A 361 18.19 -11.25 16.80
CA ASN A 361 18.22 -11.83 18.14
C ASN A 361 17.11 -11.22 19.01
N ASP A 362 17.01 -11.60 20.28
CA ASP A 362 15.96 -11.12 21.17
C ASP A 362 15.97 -9.60 21.43
N HIS A 363 17.14 -8.95 21.34
CA HIS A 363 17.29 -7.50 21.51
C HIS A 363 16.99 -6.72 20.23
N THR A 364 17.19 -7.32 19.06
CA THR A 364 17.06 -6.67 17.74
C THR A 364 15.83 -7.12 16.95
N LYS A 365 15.05 -8.09 17.46
CA LYS A 365 13.88 -8.67 16.77
C LYS A 365 12.85 -7.65 16.29
N GLU A 366 12.72 -6.51 16.97
CA GLU A 366 11.80 -5.43 16.59
C GLU A 366 12.20 -4.69 15.29
N PHE A 367 13.43 -4.88 14.81
CA PHE A 367 13.92 -4.32 13.56
C PHE A 367 13.69 -5.24 12.37
N TYR A 368 13.15 -6.44 12.58
CA TYR A 368 12.87 -7.42 11.54
C TYR A 368 11.36 -7.55 11.31
N SER A 369 11.01 -7.80 10.06
CA SER A 369 9.64 -8.06 9.66
C SER A 369 9.14 -9.33 10.34
N SER A 370 7.96 -9.23 10.95
CA SER A 370 7.15 -10.36 11.39
C SER A 370 6.22 -10.87 10.29
N GLY A 371 6.00 -10.07 9.23
CA GLY A 371 5.06 -10.37 8.17
C GLY A 371 5.52 -11.51 7.26
N GLU A 372 4.56 -12.37 6.90
CA GLU A 372 4.74 -13.31 5.80
C GLU A 372 4.74 -12.56 4.48
N GLN A 373 5.93 -12.33 3.93
CA GLN A 373 6.09 -11.74 2.61
C GLN A 373 5.42 -12.63 1.55
N ILE A 374 4.30 -12.19 0.98
CA ILE A 374 3.53 -12.96 -0.01
C ILE A 374 4.30 -13.10 -1.33
N PHE A 375 5.06 -12.06 -1.70
CA PHE A 375 5.82 -12.01 -2.94
C PHE A 375 7.17 -11.32 -2.79
N GLU A 376 8.10 -11.65 -3.70
CA GLU A 376 9.43 -11.05 -3.79
C GLU A 376 9.85 -10.94 -5.26
N LEU A 377 10.56 -9.87 -5.63
CA LEU A 377 11.16 -9.72 -6.96
C LEU A 377 12.64 -10.06 -6.88
N ILE A 378 13.07 -11.06 -7.65
CA ILE A 378 14.41 -11.64 -7.56
C ILE A 378 15.15 -11.48 -8.88
N GLY A 379 16.34 -10.88 -8.81
CA GLY A 379 17.23 -10.70 -9.95
C GLY A 379 16.68 -9.76 -11.02
N GLY A 380 16.99 -10.07 -12.28
CA GLY A 380 16.74 -9.20 -13.43
C GLY A 380 17.87 -8.20 -13.68
N LEU A 381 17.84 -7.56 -14.85
CA LEU A 381 18.74 -6.47 -15.21
C LEU A 381 18.09 -5.15 -14.79
N ARG A 382 18.25 -4.85 -13.50
CA ARG A 382 17.71 -3.68 -12.83
C ARG A 382 18.56 -2.44 -13.14
N ILE A 383 17.94 -1.38 -13.65
CA ILE A 383 18.58 -0.07 -13.86
C ILE A 383 18.51 0.75 -12.57
N THR A 384 17.33 0.76 -11.93
CA THR A 384 17.07 1.41 -10.64
C THR A 384 16.06 0.57 -9.84
N ARG A 385 15.76 0.90 -8.58
CA ARG A 385 14.91 0.09 -7.66
C ARG A 385 13.63 -0.52 -8.29
N ARG A 386 13.01 0.17 -9.24
CA ARG A 386 11.76 -0.27 -9.89
C ARG A 386 11.82 -0.26 -11.41
N ILE A 387 12.99 -0.02 -12.01
CA ILE A 387 13.16 0.07 -13.46
C ILE A 387 14.00 -1.12 -13.92
N TYR A 388 13.45 -1.94 -14.82
CA TYR A 388 14.08 -3.14 -15.36
C TYR A 388 14.18 -3.07 -16.89
N LEU A 389 15.21 -3.70 -17.44
CA LEU A 389 15.32 -3.89 -18.88
C LEU A 389 14.38 -4.99 -19.36
N ILE A 390 13.70 -4.73 -20.48
CA ILE A 390 12.97 -5.77 -21.22
C ILE A 390 13.94 -6.90 -21.57
N GLU A 391 13.49 -8.15 -21.45
CA GLU A 391 14.28 -9.40 -21.57
C GLU A 391 15.25 -9.69 -20.43
N GLY A 392 15.34 -8.78 -19.46
CA GLY A 392 16.02 -8.94 -18.17
C GLY A 392 15.04 -8.76 -17.02
N GLU A 393 13.81 -9.24 -17.15
CA GLU A 393 12.76 -9.11 -16.14
C GLU A 393 13.14 -9.82 -14.83
N PRO A 394 12.71 -9.29 -13.67
CA PRO A 394 12.86 -10.00 -12.41
C PRO A 394 11.96 -11.23 -12.37
N ILE A 395 12.34 -12.21 -11.56
CA ILE A 395 11.49 -13.34 -11.20
C ILE A 395 10.56 -12.90 -10.07
N LEU A 396 9.26 -13.08 -10.26
CA LEU A 396 8.27 -12.90 -9.20
C LEU A 396 8.17 -14.21 -8.41
N ARG A 397 8.77 -14.26 -7.22
CA ARG A 397 8.64 -15.39 -6.29
C ARG A 397 7.41 -15.21 -5.42
N ILE A 398 6.48 -16.14 -5.50
CA ILE A 398 5.24 -16.20 -4.71
C ILE A 398 5.40 -17.24 -3.60
N ARG A 399 5.16 -16.85 -2.34
CA ARG A 399 5.30 -17.75 -1.18
C ARG A 399 4.02 -18.54 -0.85
N LYS A 400 2.86 -18.06 -1.29
CA LYS A 400 1.54 -18.68 -1.12
C LYS A 400 0.61 -18.36 -2.28
N ASP A 401 -0.25 -19.31 -2.66
CA ASP A 401 -1.30 -19.13 -3.67
C ASP A 401 -2.16 -17.90 -3.34
N CYS A 402 -2.40 -17.04 -4.33
CA CYS A 402 -3.20 -15.84 -4.17
C CYS A 402 -3.79 -15.33 -5.49
N THR A 403 -4.73 -14.41 -5.38
CA THR A 403 -5.16 -13.56 -6.49
C THR A 403 -4.55 -12.17 -6.32
N TYR A 404 -4.14 -11.54 -7.42
CA TYR A 404 -3.54 -10.21 -7.42
C TYR A 404 -4.04 -9.40 -8.61
N LEU A 405 -3.96 -8.06 -8.51
CA LEU A 405 -4.25 -7.18 -9.64
C LEU A 405 -2.95 -6.83 -10.35
N MET A 406 -2.95 -6.98 -11.68
CA MET A 406 -1.91 -6.49 -12.57
C MET A 406 -2.52 -5.47 -13.54
N ASN A 407 -2.09 -4.21 -13.47
CA ASN A 407 -2.66 -3.11 -14.27
C ASN A 407 -4.19 -3.03 -14.15
N GLY A 408 -4.70 -3.18 -12.92
CA GLY A 408 -6.14 -3.19 -12.61
C GLY A 408 -6.90 -4.45 -13.04
N LYS A 409 -6.23 -5.45 -13.64
CA LYS A 409 -6.86 -6.71 -14.04
C LYS A 409 -6.51 -7.84 -13.08
N THR A 410 -7.53 -8.59 -12.66
CA THR A 410 -7.37 -9.73 -11.77
C THR A 410 -6.61 -10.88 -12.44
N GLN A 411 -5.66 -11.43 -11.70
CA GLN A 411 -4.91 -12.63 -12.05
C GLN A 411 -4.84 -13.59 -10.85
N SER A 412 -4.81 -14.89 -11.12
CA SER A 412 -4.55 -15.93 -10.12
C SER A 412 -3.13 -16.45 -10.29
N ILE A 413 -2.42 -16.64 -9.19
CA ILE A 413 -1.03 -17.13 -9.20
C ILE A 413 -0.81 -18.15 -8.10
N VAL A 414 -0.10 -19.22 -8.45
CA VAL A 414 0.26 -20.29 -7.52
C VAL A 414 1.62 -20.03 -6.88
N LYS A 415 1.90 -20.65 -5.75
CA LYS A 415 3.21 -20.62 -5.09
C LYS A 415 4.32 -21.08 -6.04
N GLY A 416 5.43 -20.35 -6.06
CA GLY A 416 6.61 -20.66 -6.88
C GLY A 416 7.25 -19.44 -7.51
N ASP A 417 8.21 -19.70 -8.39
CA ASP A 417 8.96 -18.67 -9.13
C ASP A 417 8.33 -18.46 -10.51
N HIS A 418 7.94 -17.22 -10.81
CA HIS A 418 7.24 -16.86 -12.05
C HIS A 418 8.04 -15.85 -12.86
N HIS A 419 8.19 -16.13 -14.15
CA HIS A 419 8.82 -15.19 -15.07
C HIS A 419 7.81 -14.12 -15.48
N LEU A 420 8.10 -12.87 -15.15
CA LEU A 420 7.33 -11.73 -15.63
C LEU A 420 7.68 -11.51 -17.11
N THR A 421 6.68 -11.54 -17.99
CA THR A 421 6.83 -11.13 -19.40
C THR A 421 6.01 -9.87 -19.57
N LEU A 422 6.68 -8.72 -19.46
CA LEU A 422 6.03 -7.42 -19.40
C LEU A 422 6.47 -6.56 -20.58
N PRO A 423 5.53 -5.89 -21.29
CA PRO A 423 5.87 -5.00 -22.40
C PRO A 423 6.56 -3.73 -21.88
N GLU A 424 6.99 -2.85 -22.79
CA GLU A 424 7.51 -1.55 -22.39
C GLU A 424 6.45 -0.69 -21.68
N GLY A 425 6.84 -0.01 -20.60
CA GLY A 425 5.98 0.90 -19.85
C GLY A 425 5.90 0.60 -18.35
N GLU A 426 4.99 1.30 -17.68
CA GLU A 426 4.73 1.12 -16.24
C GLU A 426 3.70 0.01 -16.02
N HIS A 427 3.98 -0.87 -15.07
CA HIS A 427 3.10 -1.95 -14.65
C HIS A 427 2.85 -1.90 -13.16
N SER A 428 1.58 -1.94 -12.78
CA SER A 428 1.17 -1.92 -11.39
C SER A 428 0.75 -3.31 -10.91
N PHE A 429 1.09 -3.60 -9.66
CA PHE A 429 0.88 -4.87 -8.99
C PHE A 429 0.29 -4.63 -7.60
N LYS A 430 -0.82 -5.27 -7.27
CA LYS A 430 -1.46 -5.20 -5.96
C LYS A 430 -1.80 -6.61 -5.48
N PHE A 431 -1.11 -7.05 -4.44
CA PHE A 431 -1.38 -8.31 -3.75
C PHE A 431 -2.30 -8.08 -2.54
N PRO A 432 -3.01 -9.11 -2.04
CA PRO A 432 -3.86 -9.00 -0.85
C PRO A 432 -3.08 -8.51 0.37
N LYS A 433 -3.72 -7.69 1.22
CA LYS A 433 -3.11 -7.11 2.43
C LYS A 433 -1.75 -6.42 2.21
N SER A 434 -1.47 -5.98 0.98
CA SER A 434 -0.24 -5.30 0.61
C SER A 434 -0.55 -3.99 -0.09
N ARG A 435 0.43 -3.09 -0.15
CA ARG A 435 0.30 -1.87 -0.95
C ARG A 435 0.52 -2.16 -2.43
N GLU A 436 -0.17 -1.43 -3.30
CA GLU A 436 0.14 -1.45 -4.73
C GLU A 436 1.56 -0.93 -4.94
N PHE A 437 2.34 -1.64 -5.75
CA PHE A 437 3.65 -1.21 -6.20
C PHE A 437 3.70 -1.21 -7.72
N LYS A 438 4.66 -0.48 -8.27
CA LYS A 438 4.84 -0.36 -9.71
C LYS A 438 6.26 -0.73 -10.09
N ILE A 439 6.40 -1.35 -11.26
CA ILE A 439 7.67 -1.55 -11.94
C ILE A 439 7.58 -0.94 -13.34
N THR A 440 8.69 -0.41 -13.84
CA THR A 440 8.79 0.15 -15.19
C THR A 440 9.72 -0.72 -16.02
N MET A 441 9.22 -1.16 -17.16
CA MET A 441 9.99 -1.87 -18.17
C MET A 441 10.45 -0.89 -19.23
N VAL A 442 11.75 -0.86 -19.51
CA VAL A 442 12.32 0.01 -20.54
C VAL A 442 13.04 -0.81 -21.60
N SER A 443 12.81 -0.45 -22.86
CA SER A 443 13.54 -1.04 -23.97
C SER A 443 15.00 -0.61 -23.93
N SER A 444 15.86 -1.49 -24.41
CA SER A 444 17.26 -1.14 -24.66
C SER A 444 17.38 -0.47 -26.02
N SER A 445 18.03 0.70 -26.08
CA SER A 445 18.32 1.36 -27.36
C SER A 445 19.78 1.15 -27.76
N ASN A 446 20.02 0.61 -28.97
CA ASN A 446 21.35 0.53 -29.57
C ASN A 446 21.74 1.91 -30.13
N LYS A 447 22.17 2.83 -29.27
CA LYS A 447 22.85 4.05 -29.71
C LYS A 447 24.30 4.00 -29.23
N SER A 448 25.24 3.97 -30.17
CA SER A 448 26.65 4.17 -29.87
C SER A 448 26.83 5.60 -29.34
N ILE A 449 27.27 5.72 -28.09
CA ILE A 449 27.57 7.00 -27.44
C ILE A 449 29.01 6.91 -26.97
N LEU A 450 29.75 8.02 -27.11
CA LEU A 450 31.10 8.14 -26.56
C LEU A 450 31.06 7.98 -25.03
N TRP A 451 31.91 7.10 -24.52
CA TRP A 451 32.03 6.80 -23.10
C TRP A 451 32.34 8.06 -22.28
N HIS A 452 31.59 8.34 -21.22
CA HIS A 452 31.86 9.42 -20.27
C HIS A 452 32.21 8.86 -18.89
N GLU A 453 33.22 9.44 -18.24
CA GLU A 453 33.68 8.94 -16.93
C GLU A 453 32.62 9.05 -15.84
N ALA A 454 31.68 10.00 -15.95
CA ALA A 454 30.59 10.20 -15.01
C ALA A 454 29.43 9.20 -15.15
N PHE A 455 29.49 8.25 -16.10
CA PHE A 455 28.52 7.16 -16.17
C PHE A 455 28.82 6.09 -15.14
N CYS A 456 27.77 5.47 -14.60
CA CYS A 456 27.99 4.26 -13.82
C CYS A 456 28.57 3.16 -14.71
N LYS A 457 29.39 2.29 -14.15
CA LYS A 457 30.03 1.17 -14.87
C LYS A 457 29.35 -0.14 -14.46
N TRP A 458 29.55 -1.25 -15.18
CA TRP A 458 29.21 -2.58 -14.66
C TRP A 458 30.49 -3.37 -14.43
N GLU A 459 30.77 -3.77 -13.19
CA GLU A 459 31.86 -4.68 -12.87
C GLU A 459 31.37 -6.13 -13.01
N ILE A 460 32.04 -6.91 -13.85
CA ILE A 460 31.73 -8.32 -14.06
C ILE A 460 32.70 -9.15 -13.21
N LYS A 461 32.24 -9.61 -12.06
CA LYS A 461 33.00 -10.53 -11.21
C LYS A 461 32.78 -11.97 -11.70
N LYS A 462 33.51 -12.36 -12.74
CA LYS A 462 33.39 -13.67 -13.43
C LYS A 462 33.38 -14.86 -12.45
N LYS A 463 34.26 -14.85 -11.43
CA LYS A 463 34.37 -15.92 -10.42
C LYS A 463 33.12 -16.08 -9.54
N GLU A 464 32.43 -14.98 -9.27
CA GLU A 464 31.28 -14.95 -8.37
C GLU A 464 29.95 -14.96 -9.14
N LYS A 465 30.00 -14.99 -10.48
CA LYS A 465 28.85 -14.94 -11.41
C LYS A 465 27.92 -13.73 -11.17
N LYS A 466 28.51 -12.58 -10.81
CA LYS A 466 27.81 -11.37 -10.41
C LYS A 466 28.05 -10.19 -11.37
N TRP A 467 27.07 -9.31 -11.43
CA TRP A 467 26.93 -8.19 -12.35
C TRP A 467 26.66 -6.92 -11.55
N LEU A 468 27.62 -5.98 -11.46
CA LEU A 468 27.57 -4.93 -10.45
C LEU A 468 27.60 -3.51 -11.03
N PRO A 469 26.57 -2.67 -10.83
CA PRO A 469 26.62 -1.28 -11.27
C PRO A 469 27.52 -0.39 -10.35
N VAL A 470 28.68 0.04 -10.83
CA VAL A 470 29.60 1.00 -10.21
C VAL A 470 29.01 2.43 -10.31
N PRO A 471 28.78 3.15 -9.20
CA PRO A 471 28.09 4.46 -9.20
C PRO A 471 28.92 5.61 -9.79
N ASN A 472 28.28 6.55 -10.52
CA ASN A 472 28.80 7.91 -10.79
C ASN A 472 27.68 8.96 -10.90
N VAL A 473 28.08 10.23 -11.06
CA VAL A 473 27.34 11.49 -10.79
C VAL A 473 26.02 11.66 -11.58
N GLU A 474 25.93 11.16 -12.81
CA GLU A 474 24.71 11.24 -13.60
C GLU A 474 24.06 9.86 -13.62
N GLY A 475 22.95 9.72 -12.88
CA GLY A 475 22.08 8.56 -13.01
C GLY A 475 21.61 8.52 -14.46
N ILE A 476 22.06 7.48 -15.19
CA ILE A 476 21.49 6.84 -16.38
C ILE A 476 22.60 5.95 -17.05
N ILE A 477 22.35 4.63 -17.23
CA ILE A 477 23.32 3.55 -17.62
C ILE A 477 22.65 2.31 -18.23
N GLY A 478 23.43 1.52 -18.98
CA GLY A 478 23.21 0.16 -19.44
C GLY A 478 23.99 -0.21 -20.73
N LEU A 479 23.41 -1.01 -21.64
CA LEU A 479 24.13 -2.08 -22.29
C LEU A 479 24.44 -1.88 -23.79
N ASN A 480 25.72 -1.94 -24.20
CA ASN A 480 26.11 -2.14 -25.59
C ASN A 480 26.27 -3.64 -25.89
N PHE A 481 25.24 -4.22 -26.51
CA PHE A 481 25.25 -5.59 -27.04
C PHE A 481 25.21 -5.60 -28.57
N GLU A 482 25.59 -4.51 -29.24
CA GLU A 482 25.73 -4.41 -30.69
C GLU A 482 26.56 -5.54 -31.33
N PRO A 483 27.67 -6.01 -30.72
CA PRO A 483 28.40 -7.19 -31.22
C PRO A 483 27.55 -8.47 -31.29
N TYR A 484 26.45 -8.50 -30.53
CA TYR A 484 25.48 -9.57 -30.50
C TYR A 484 24.23 -9.26 -31.31
N SER A 485 24.08 -8.06 -31.87
CA SER A 485 23.01 -7.72 -32.82
C SER A 485 23.32 -8.39 -34.16
N LYS A 486 22.56 -9.43 -34.49
CA LYS A 486 22.64 -10.12 -35.79
C LYS A 486 21.29 -9.99 -36.50
N PRO A 487 21.26 -9.56 -37.77
CA PRO A 487 20.04 -9.62 -38.58
C PRO A 487 19.52 -11.06 -38.59
N ASN A 488 18.21 -11.24 -38.38
CA ASN A 488 17.50 -12.54 -38.44
C ASN A 488 17.91 -13.59 -37.39
N ALA A 489 18.49 -13.20 -36.27
CA ALA A 489 18.84 -14.16 -35.24
C ALA A 489 17.60 -14.66 -34.46
N SER A 490 17.60 -15.96 -34.11
CA SER A 490 16.49 -16.66 -33.43
C SER A 490 16.22 -16.24 -31.98
N SER A 491 17.05 -15.34 -31.45
CA SER A 491 16.92 -14.80 -30.10
C SER A 491 17.11 -13.28 -30.15
N PRO A 492 16.82 -12.57 -29.08
CA PRO A 492 17.23 -11.18 -28.94
C PRO A 492 18.72 -11.02 -28.62
N ALA A 493 19.26 -9.82 -28.84
CA ALA A 493 20.68 -9.52 -28.64
C ALA A 493 21.09 -9.56 -27.15
N LEU A 494 20.23 -9.11 -26.23
CA LEU A 494 20.49 -9.17 -24.79
C LEU A 494 20.61 -10.60 -24.30
N LYS A 495 19.67 -11.49 -24.67
CA LYS A 495 19.74 -12.92 -24.32
C LYS A 495 20.99 -13.60 -24.86
N ARG A 496 21.44 -13.25 -26.09
CA ARG A 496 22.70 -13.76 -26.66
C ARG A 496 23.92 -13.27 -25.89
N TRP A 497 23.95 -11.99 -25.54
CA TRP A 497 25.01 -11.41 -24.75
C TRP A 497 25.12 -12.11 -23.39
N VAL A 498 24.02 -12.23 -22.64
CA VAL A 498 23.97 -12.99 -21.35
C VAL A 498 24.45 -14.43 -21.51
N LYS A 499 24.08 -15.11 -22.61
CA LYS A 499 24.52 -16.48 -22.88
C LYS A 499 26.02 -16.56 -23.19
N ALA A 500 26.56 -15.60 -23.95
CA ALA A 500 27.99 -15.55 -24.25
C ALA A 500 28.82 -15.32 -22.98
N LEU A 501 28.31 -14.48 -22.08
CA LEU A 501 28.89 -14.22 -20.76
C LEU A 501 28.91 -15.43 -19.85
N LYS A 502 27.77 -16.13 -19.72
CA LYS A 502 27.68 -17.37 -18.93
C LYS A 502 28.63 -18.46 -19.42
N ASN A 503 28.96 -18.46 -20.71
CA ASN A 503 29.86 -19.41 -21.34
C ASN A 503 31.33 -18.91 -21.41
N GLU A 504 31.66 -17.81 -20.73
CA GLU A 504 33.01 -17.21 -20.66
C GLU A 504 33.64 -16.84 -22.00
N LYS A 505 32.87 -16.72 -23.09
CA LYS A 505 33.38 -16.45 -24.43
C LYS A 505 33.68 -14.96 -24.71
N ILE A 506 33.99 -14.17 -23.68
CA ILE A 506 34.18 -12.72 -23.80
C ILE A 506 35.57 -12.35 -23.28
N ASP A 507 36.44 -12.02 -24.23
CA ASP A 507 37.86 -11.67 -24.04
C ASP A 507 38.12 -10.16 -23.89
N PHE A 508 37.10 -9.29 -23.97
CA PHE A 508 37.32 -7.83 -24.02
C PHE A 508 36.76 -7.06 -22.82
N GLU A 509 37.56 -6.11 -22.31
CA GLU A 509 37.24 -5.04 -21.35
C GLU A 509 36.27 -3.98 -21.93
N ASN A 510 35.21 -4.38 -22.64
CA ASN A 510 34.25 -3.42 -23.18
C ASN A 510 33.26 -3.00 -22.09
N ASN A 511 33.62 -1.94 -21.38
CA ASN A 511 32.75 -1.23 -20.46
C ASN A 511 31.46 -0.77 -21.18
N VAL A 512 30.37 -0.82 -20.45
CA VAL A 512 29.00 -0.93 -20.94
C VAL A 512 28.21 0.35 -20.58
N SER A 513 27.75 1.16 -21.56
CA SER A 513 27.13 2.50 -21.38
C SER A 513 25.66 2.56 -21.87
N LEU A 514 24.73 2.96 -20.99
CA LEU A 514 23.30 3.30 -21.22
C LEU A 514 23.08 4.78 -21.25
N LYS A 515 22.33 5.26 -22.22
CA LYS A 515 21.54 6.45 -22.02
C LYS A 515 20.07 6.07 -22.10
N LEU A 516 19.34 6.16 -20.97
CA LEU A 516 17.90 6.37 -20.97
C LEU A 516 17.70 7.71 -21.69
N LEU A 517 17.24 7.61 -22.93
CA LEU A 517 16.62 8.76 -23.57
C LEU A 517 15.36 9.01 -22.78
N ASN A 518 15.39 10.05 -21.95
CA ASN A 518 14.17 10.60 -21.39
C ASN A 518 13.39 11.18 -22.57
N ASN A 519 12.60 10.34 -23.25
CA ASN A 519 11.51 10.78 -24.12
C ASN A 519 10.26 11.04 -23.27
N ILE A 520 10.42 11.55 -22.05
CA ILE A 520 9.36 12.36 -21.48
C ILE A 520 9.43 13.65 -22.29
N ASN A 521 8.58 13.74 -23.30
CA ASN A 521 8.23 14.99 -23.94
C ASN A 521 7.99 16.02 -22.84
N ARG A 522 8.99 16.86 -22.57
CA ARG A 522 8.76 18.19 -22.04
C ARG A 522 8.05 18.92 -23.16
N TYR A 523 6.73 18.82 -23.17
CA TYR A 523 5.96 19.95 -23.67
C TYR A 523 6.34 21.13 -22.78
N GLU A 524 6.79 22.19 -23.43
CA GLU A 524 7.10 23.51 -22.88
C GLU A 524 5.96 24.06 -22.02
#